data_AF-A0AB32VWG4-F1
#
_entry.id   AF-A0AB32VWG4-F1
#
_cell.length_a   1.000
_cell.length_b   1.000
_cell.length_c   1.000
_cell.angle_alpha   90.00
_cell.angle_beta   90.00
_cell.angle_gamma   90.00
#
_symmetry.space_group_name_H-M   'P 1'
#
loop_
_entity.id
_entity.type
_entity.pdbx_description
1 polymer ?
#
loop_
_entity_poly.entity_id
_entity_poly.type
_entity_poly.pdbx_seq_one_letter_code
_entity_poly.pdbx_strand_id
1 'polypeptide(L)'
;MSSPNPESTDSESPTIPSDSSTENNNPADPDPDQPNGESSNSGEGGEEEEGECGFCLFMKAGGCKESFVAWETCVDEAEKNGEDVAMKCMEATSALKKCMEAHADYYEPILKAEKAAQEEAIRELEKEKAAKDSEQNLESKEDLQKI
;
A
#
# COMPACT_ATOMS: atom_id res chain seq x y z
N MET A 1 -37.70 -17.98 -45.47
CA MET A 1 -38.60 -18.25 -44.33
C MET A 1 -38.02 -19.40 -43.54
N SER A 2 -37.23 -19.14 -42.50
CA SER A 2 -36.88 -20.15 -41.50
C SER A 2 -36.46 -19.45 -40.20
N SER A 3 -37.44 -19.30 -39.30
CA SER A 3 -37.26 -19.44 -37.86
C SER A 3 -38.43 -20.33 -37.41
N PRO A 4 -38.23 -21.23 -36.43
CA PRO A 4 -38.17 -20.82 -35.04
C PRO A 4 -37.07 -21.52 -34.20
N ASN A 5 -36.96 -20.97 -32.99
CA ASN A 5 -35.99 -21.17 -31.90
C ASN A 5 -36.46 -22.29 -30.93
N PRO A 6 -35.98 -22.34 -29.67
CA PRO A 6 -34.92 -23.19 -29.09
C PRO A 6 -35.45 -24.38 -28.26
N GLU A 7 -34.58 -25.32 -27.87
CA GLU A 7 -34.88 -26.34 -26.86
C GLU A 7 -34.08 -26.08 -25.57
N SER A 8 -34.83 -25.99 -24.47
CA SER A 8 -34.38 -25.88 -23.08
C SER A 8 -33.92 -27.24 -22.54
N THR A 9 -32.95 -27.23 -21.62
CA THR A 9 -32.88 -28.25 -20.56
C THR A 9 -32.41 -27.63 -19.26
N ASP A 10 -33.33 -27.67 -18.29
CA ASP A 10 -33.18 -27.54 -16.84
C ASP A 10 -32.02 -28.35 -16.26
N SER A 11 -31.40 -27.83 -15.19
CA SER A 11 -30.93 -28.68 -14.09
C SER A 11 -30.76 -27.87 -12.80
N GLU A 12 -31.79 -28.01 -11.95
CA GLU A 12 -31.79 -28.15 -10.49
C GLU A 12 -30.86 -27.30 -9.59
N SER A 13 -31.52 -26.49 -8.76
CA SER A 13 -31.10 -26.10 -7.42
C SER A 13 -31.41 -27.21 -6.40
N PRO A 14 -30.62 -27.33 -5.31
CA PRO A 14 -31.21 -27.73 -4.04
C PRO A 14 -30.89 -26.75 -2.88
N THR A 15 -31.97 -26.14 -2.40
CA THR A 15 -32.47 -26.12 -1.01
C THR A 15 -31.53 -25.88 0.19
N ILE A 16 -31.75 -24.71 0.79
CA ILE A 16 -31.50 -24.34 2.20
C ILE A 16 -32.39 -25.16 3.15
N PRO A 17 -31.89 -25.56 4.33
CA PRO A 17 -32.72 -25.73 5.51
C PRO A 17 -32.34 -24.74 6.63
N SER A 18 -33.29 -23.87 6.98
CA SER A 18 -33.38 -23.15 8.25
C SER A 18 -34.56 -23.72 9.04
N ASP A 19 -34.32 -24.13 10.30
CA ASP A 19 -35.18 -23.93 11.49
C ASP A 19 -34.46 -24.61 12.69
N SER A 20 -33.82 -23.88 13.60
CA SER A 20 -34.34 -23.15 14.78
C SER A 20 -34.67 -24.01 16.00
N SER A 21 -34.10 -23.56 17.13
CA SER A 21 -34.55 -23.67 18.53
C SER A 21 -33.69 -24.57 19.44
N THR A 22 -32.92 -23.94 20.32
CA THR A 22 -33.12 -24.10 21.77
C THR A 22 -32.61 -22.85 22.49
N GLU A 23 -33.58 -22.22 23.12
CA GLU A 23 -33.57 -21.13 24.09
C GLU A 23 -32.68 -21.46 25.30
N ASN A 24 -31.89 -20.49 25.79
CA ASN A 24 -31.52 -20.43 27.20
C ASN A 24 -31.34 -18.96 27.60
N ASN A 25 -32.39 -18.45 28.24
CA ASN A 25 -32.36 -17.22 29.01
C ASN A 25 -31.66 -17.50 30.35
N ASN A 26 -30.60 -16.76 30.68
CA ASN A 26 -30.65 -15.90 31.86
C ASN A 26 -29.49 -14.88 31.94
N PRO A 27 -29.72 -13.72 32.56
CA PRO A 27 -28.80 -12.59 32.63
C PRO A 27 -27.89 -12.66 33.87
N ALA A 28 -26.66 -12.17 33.74
CA ALA A 28 -25.82 -11.79 34.86
C ALA A 28 -25.06 -10.51 34.47
N ASP A 29 -25.13 -9.53 35.37
CA ASP A 29 -24.83 -8.11 35.23
C ASP A 29 -23.41 -7.74 34.74
N PRO A 30 -23.23 -6.58 34.06
CA PRO A 30 -21.91 -6.00 33.86
C PRO A 30 -21.47 -5.23 35.11
N ASP A 31 -20.45 -5.73 35.81
CA ASP A 31 -19.73 -4.99 36.85
C ASP A 31 -18.66 -4.08 36.21
N PRO A 32 -18.71 -2.75 36.41
CA PRO A 32 -17.74 -1.82 35.85
C PRO A 32 -16.84 -1.27 36.95
N ASP A 33 -15.71 -1.91 37.23
CA ASP A 33 -14.64 -1.26 37.99
C ASP A 33 -13.23 -1.73 37.55
N GLN A 34 -12.51 -0.78 36.94
CA GLN A 34 -11.07 -0.71 36.71
C GLN A 34 -10.29 -0.95 38.04
N PRO A 35 -8.96 -1.25 38.09
CA PRO A 35 -7.93 -0.43 37.40
C PRO A 35 -6.57 -1.10 37.05
N ASN A 36 -5.84 -0.39 36.17
CA ASN A 36 -4.39 -0.15 36.18
C ASN A 36 -3.38 -1.33 36.15
N GLY A 37 -2.42 -1.25 35.22
CA GLY A 37 -1.26 -2.13 35.21
C GLY A 37 -0.32 -1.88 34.04
N GLU A 38 0.26 -0.67 33.96
CA GLU A 38 1.56 -0.52 33.29
C GLU A 38 2.54 -1.50 33.96
N SER A 39 3.08 -2.45 33.19
CA SER A 39 4.24 -3.22 33.61
C SER A 39 5.06 -3.59 32.39
N SER A 40 6.07 -2.76 32.16
CA SER A 40 7.26 -3.09 31.39
C SER A 40 7.90 -4.37 31.94
N ASN A 41 8.13 -5.39 31.12
CA ASN A 41 9.41 -6.09 31.12
C ASN A 41 9.63 -6.94 29.85
N SER A 42 10.66 -6.53 29.12
CA SER A 42 11.69 -7.33 28.43
C SER A 42 11.41 -8.81 28.10
N GLY A 43 11.43 -9.07 26.79
CA GLY A 43 12.33 -10.05 26.20
C GLY A 43 11.85 -11.50 26.17
N GLU A 44 11.45 -11.96 24.99
CA GLU A 44 11.74 -13.33 24.55
C GLU A 44 11.71 -13.37 23.03
N GLY A 45 12.76 -13.93 22.42
CA GLY A 45 12.84 -14.14 20.98
C GLY A 45 11.76 -15.13 20.56
N GLY A 46 10.68 -14.61 20.00
CA GLY A 46 9.86 -15.37 19.07
C GLY A 46 10.54 -15.28 17.72
N GLU A 47 10.75 -16.42 17.07
CA GLU A 47 10.86 -16.44 15.61
C GLU A 47 9.66 -15.64 15.10
N GLU A 48 9.94 -14.44 14.57
CA GLU A 48 8.94 -13.68 13.85
C GLU A 48 8.49 -14.63 12.73
N GLU A 49 7.30 -15.20 12.86
CA GLU A 49 6.57 -15.62 11.66
C GLU A 49 6.59 -14.36 10.80
N GLU A 50 7.44 -14.33 9.78
CA GLU A 50 7.44 -13.31 8.73
C GLU A 50 6.08 -13.45 8.04
N GLY A 51 5.05 -12.90 8.69
CA GLY A 51 3.72 -12.79 8.15
C GLY A 51 3.86 -11.99 6.88
N GLU A 52 3.38 -12.55 5.78
CA GLU A 52 3.58 -11.96 4.46
C GLU A 52 3.08 -10.50 4.49
N CYS A 53 3.98 -9.56 4.18
CA CYS A 53 3.70 -8.13 4.20
C CYS A 53 2.40 -7.85 3.42
N GLY A 54 1.43 -7.18 4.05
CA GLY A 54 0.11 -6.94 3.45
C GLY A 54 0.18 -6.21 2.10
N PHE A 55 1.18 -5.36 1.91
CA PHE A 55 1.46 -4.73 0.62
C PHE A 55 1.98 -5.74 -0.41
N CYS A 56 2.91 -6.62 -0.05
CA CYS A 56 3.41 -7.68 -0.93
C CYS A 56 2.28 -8.61 -1.36
N LEU A 57 1.39 -9.00 -0.44
CA LEU A 57 0.19 -9.78 -0.73
C LEU A 57 -0.71 -9.09 -1.76
N PHE A 58 -1.00 -7.80 -1.54
CA PHE A 58 -1.81 -7.01 -2.46
C PHE A 58 -1.16 -6.92 -3.85
N MET A 59 0.12 -6.59 -3.91
CA MET A 59 0.84 -6.45 -5.17
C MET A 59 0.87 -7.76 -5.97
N LYS A 60 1.08 -8.89 -5.29
CA LYS A 60 1.11 -10.22 -5.89
C LYS A 60 -0.27 -10.78 -6.26
N ALA A 61 -1.36 -10.25 -5.70
CA ALA A 61 -2.72 -10.66 -6.03
C ALA A 61 -3.28 -9.96 -7.28
N GLY A 62 -2.68 -8.85 -7.71
CA GLY A 62 -3.10 -8.10 -8.90
C GLY A 62 -2.42 -8.53 -10.21
N GLY A 63 -2.80 -7.86 -11.30
CA GLY A 63 -2.31 -8.14 -12.66
C GLY A 63 -0.81 -7.86 -12.87
N CYS A 64 -0.15 -7.16 -11.95
CA CYS A 64 1.26 -6.79 -12.04
C CYS A 64 2.20 -7.65 -11.17
N LYS A 65 1.74 -8.82 -10.73
CA LYS A 65 2.54 -9.75 -9.90
C LYS A 65 3.94 -9.99 -10.46
N GLU A 66 4.07 -10.27 -11.75
CA GLU A 66 5.37 -10.59 -12.36
C GLU A 66 6.32 -9.39 -12.34
N SER A 67 5.82 -8.19 -12.67
CA SER A 67 6.60 -6.96 -12.58
C SER A 67 6.99 -6.64 -11.14
N PHE A 68 6.13 -6.94 -10.16
CA PHE A 68 6.42 -6.73 -8.75
C PHE A 68 7.50 -7.67 -8.24
N VAL A 69 7.43 -8.97 -8.54
CA VAL A 69 8.46 -9.94 -8.16
C VAL A 69 9.82 -9.62 -8.81
N ALA A 70 9.82 -9.15 -10.06
CA ALA A 70 11.05 -8.70 -10.72
C ALA A 70 11.66 -7.48 -10.02
N TRP A 71 10.82 -6.55 -9.55
CA TRP A 71 11.27 -5.42 -8.74
C TRP A 71 11.80 -5.87 -7.38
N GLU A 72 11.08 -6.71 -6.63
CA GLU A 72 11.55 -7.29 -5.35
C GLU A 72 12.90 -7.97 -5.52
N THR A 73 13.07 -8.78 -6.56
CA THR A 73 14.35 -9.45 -6.86
C THR A 73 15.48 -8.44 -7.08
N CYS A 74 15.22 -7.34 -7.78
CA CYS A 74 16.21 -6.30 -7.98
C CYS A 74 16.58 -5.58 -6.67
N VAL A 75 15.58 -5.27 -5.82
CA VAL A 75 15.80 -4.64 -4.52
C VAL A 75 16.67 -5.54 -3.65
N ASP A 76 16.31 -6.82 -3.54
CA ASP A 76 17.06 -7.81 -2.79
C ASP A 76 18.52 -7.92 -3.25
N GLU A 77 18.77 -7.92 -4.57
CA GLU A 77 20.11 -7.93 -5.14
C GLU A 77 20.89 -6.65 -4.81
N ALA A 78 20.26 -5.48 -4.96
CA ALA A 78 20.87 -4.20 -4.66
C ALA A 78 21.25 -4.09 -3.17
N GLU A 79 20.36 -4.50 -2.27
CA GLU A 79 20.62 -4.52 -0.82
C GLU A 79 21.76 -5.47 -0.46
N LYS A 80 21.76 -6.70 -1.01
CA LYS A 80 22.84 -7.68 -0.80
C LYS A 80 24.19 -7.16 -1.26
N ASN A 81 24.21 -6.35 -2.31
CA ASN A 81 25.43 -5.78 -2.90
C ASN A 81 25.80 -4.39 -2.34
N GLY A 82 24.97 -3.80 -1.47
CA GLY A 82 25.16 -2.45 -0.95
C GLY A 82 25.03 -1.36 -2.02
N GLU A 83 24.23 -1.60 -3.05
CA GLU A 83 23.96 -0.67 -4.15
C GLU A 83 22.78 0.25 -3.82
N ASP A 84 22.75 1.43 -4.41
CA ASP A 84 21.59 2.32 -4.32
C ASP A 84 20.41 1.74 -5.10
N VAL A 85 19.37 1.31 -4.39
CA VAL A 85 18.17 0.67 -4.96
C VAL A 85 17.48 1.58 -5.97
N ALA A 86 17.38 2.89 -5.68
CA ALA A 86 16.67 3.83 -6.55
C ALA A 86 17.36 3.93 -7.92
N MET A 87 18.68 3.94 -7.95
CA MET A 87 19.48 3.95 -9.17
C MET A 87 19.52 2.59 -9.86
N LYS A 88 19.79 1.51 -9.12
CA LYS A 88 19.95 0.16 -9.66
C LYS A 88 18.65 -0.41 -10.22
N CYS A 89 17.54 -0.16 -9.55
CA CYS A 89 16.24 -0.75 -9.87
C CYS A 89 15.29 0.20 -10.57
N MET A 90 15.75 1.38 -11.00
CA MET A 90 14.93 2.39 -11.69
C MET A 90 14.11 1.81 -12.85
N GLU A 91 14.72 0.94 -13.68
CA GLU A 91 14.02 0.33 -14.82
C GLU A 91 12.92 -0.64 -14.35
N ALA A 92 13.20 -1.47 -13.35
CA ALA A 92 12.23 -2.38 -12.75
C ALA A 92 11.08 -1.61 -12.09
N THR A 93 11.39 -0.54 -11.33
CA THR A 93 10.41 0.36 -10.73
C THR A 93 9.55 1.03 -11.79
N SER A 94 10.14 1.48 -12.91
CA SER A 94 9.40 2.08 -14.03
C SER A 94 8.47 1.08 -14.71
N ALA A 95 8.93 -0.16 -14.93
CA ALA A 95 8.12 -1.22 -15.51
C ALA A 95 6.93 -1.57 -14.61
N LEU A 96 7.17 -1.70 -13.30
CA LEU A 96 6.13 -1.94 -12.31
C LEU A 96 5.08 -0.82 -12.30
N LYS A 97 5.52 0.44 -12.23
CA LYS A 97 4.62 1.60 -12.26
C LYS A 97 3.75 1.62 -13.50
N LYS A 98 4.34 1.43 -14.69
CA LYS A 98 3.59 1.39 -15.96
C LYS A 98 2.55 0.28 -15.97
N CYS A 99 2.87 -0.89 -15.42
CA CYS A 99 1.89 -1.96 -15.27
C CYS A 99 0.75 -1.52 -14.34
N MET A 100 1.05 -0.95 -13.17
CA MET A 100 0.04 -0.49 -12.22
C MET A 100 -0.88 0.57 -12.82
N GLU A 101 -0.33 1.52 -13.58
CA GLU A 101 -1.10 2.53 -14.32
C GLU A 101 -2.02 1.91 -15.38
N ALA A 102 -1.59 0.85 -16.06
CA ALA A 102 -2.43 0.11 -17.01
C ALA A 102 -3.55 -0.71 -16.32
N HIS A 103 -3.37 -1.04 -15.05
CA HIS A 103 -4.31 -1.75 -14.18
C HIS A 103 -4.81 -0.87 -13.03
N ALA A 104 -5.08 0.40 -13.33
CA ALA A 104 -5.37 1.43 -12.33
C ALA A 104 -6.66 1.17 -11.52
N ASP A 105 -7.58 0.36 -12.03
CA ASP A 105 -8.78 -0.06 -11.32
C ASP A 105 -8.47 -0.89 -10.06
N TYR A 106 -7.46 -1.76 -10.15
CA TYR A 106 -6.97 -2.53 -9.02
C TYR A 106 -6.01 -1.71 -8.15
N TYR A 107 -5.03 -1.03 -8.76
CA TYR A 107 -3.94 -0.34 -8.06
C TYR A 107 -4.26 1.10 -7.63
N GLU A 108 -5.51 1.53 -7.78
CA GLU A 108 -6.02 2.88 -7.53
C GLU A 108 -5.53 3.51 -6.21
N PRO A 109 -5.61 2.80 -5.05
CA PRO A 109 -5.22 3.39 -3.77
C PRO A 109 -3.73 3.74 -3.70
N ILE A 110 -2.88 2.91 -4.32
CA ILE A 110 -1.43 3.12 -4.34
C ILE A 110 -1.09 4.26 -5.29
N LEU A 111 -1.68 4.29 -6.48
CA LEU A 111 -1.43 5.33 -7.47
C LEU A 111 -1.84 6.73 -6.96
N LYS A 112 -2.93 6.82 -6.19
CA LYS A 112 -3.32 8.05 -5.50
C LYS A 112 -2.29 8.49 -4.46
N ALA A 113 -1.84 7.56 -3.61
CA ALA A 113 -0.85 7.85 -2.58
C ALA A 113 0.48 8.31 -3.21
N GLU A 114 0.93 7.64 -4.26
CA GLU A 114 2.14 8.00 -5.00
C GLU A 114 2.03 9.41 -5.59
N LYS A 115 0.91 9.72 -6.26
CA LYS A 115 0.67 11.05 -6.83
C LYS A 115 0.67 12.14 -5.75
N ALA A 116 0.01 11.91 -4.61
CA ALA A 116 -0.03 12.86 -3.52
C ALA A 116 1.38 13.12 -2.93
N ALA A 117 2.17 12.06 -2.73
CA ALA A 117 3.55 12.17 -2.26
C ALA A 117 4.43 12.93 -3.27
N GLN A 118 4.25 12.68 -4.57
CA GLN A 118 4.97 13.40 -5.62
C GLN A 118 4.63 14.89 -5.63
N GLU A 119 3.35 15.25 -5.53
CA GLU A 119 2.91 16.65 -5.49
C GLU A 119 3.42 17.38 -4.23
N GLU A 120 3.47 16.68 -3.09
CA GLU A 120 4.05 17.21 -1.86
C GLU A 120 5.56 17.47 -2.00
N ALA A 121 6.31 16.49 -2.51
CA ALA A 121 7.75 16.64 -2.75
C ALA A 121 8.06 17.81 -3.70
N ILE A 122 7.28 17.98 -4.77
CA ILE A 122 7.42 19.13 -5.68
C ILE A 122 7.20 20.45 -4.94
N ARG A 123 6.14 20.53 -4.13
CA ARG A 123 5.83 21.73 -3.35
C ARG A 123 6.94 22.09 -2.37
N GLU A 124 7.55 21.11 -1.73
CA GLU A 124 8.68 21.32 -0.81
C GLU A 124 9.91 21.83 -1.55
N LEU A 125 10.27 21.20 -2.67
CA LEU A 125 11.38 21.64 -3.51
C LEU A 125 11.19 23.07 -4.02
N GLU A 126 9.97 23.45 -4.39
CA GLU A 126 9.63 24.82 -4.80
C GLU A 126 9.79 25.83 -3.66
N LYS A 127 9.35 25.48 -2.45
CA LYS A 127 9.52 26.33 -1.25
C LYS A 127 11.00 26.53 -0.92
N GLU A 128 11.79 25.44 -0.93
CA GLU A 128 13.23 25.52 -0.68
C GLU A 128 13.93 26.39 -1.72
N LYS A 129 13.57 26.25 -3.00
CA LYS A 129 14.12 27.07 -4.08
C LYS A 129 13.79 28.55 -3.87
N ALA A 130 12.53 28.87 -3.55
CA ALA A 130 12.13 30.25 -3.30
C ALA A 130 12.83 30.88 -2.08
N ALA A 131 13.10 30.08 -1.03
CA ALA A 131 13.87 30.51 0.12
C ALA A 131 15.33 30.80 -0.25
N LYS A 132 16.00 29.83 -0.92
CA LYS A 132 17.40 29.96 -1.37
C LYS A 132 17.60 31.16 -2.32
N ASP A 133 16.68 31.35 -3.28
CA ASP A 133 16.72 32.49 -4.21
C ASP A 133 16.58 33.83 -3.46
N SER A 134 15.80 33.87 -2.38
CA SER A 134 15.62 35.07 -1.55
C SER A 134 16.85 35.36 -0.69
N GLU A 135 17.47 34.33 -0.12
CA GLU A 135 18.71 34.45 0.67
C GLU A 135 19.88 34.93 -0.20
N GLN A 136 20.07 34.33 -1.38
CA GLN A 136 21.13 34.75 -2.33
C GLN A 136 20.95 36.19 -2.81
N ASN A 137 19.70 36.65 -2.96
CA ASN A 137 19.39 38.03 -3.35
C ASN A 137 19.72 39.04 -2.24
N LEU A 138 19.49 38.67 -0.97
CA LEU A 138 19.84 39.49 0.18
C LEU A 138 21.37 39.58 0.34
N GLU A 139 22.09 38.46 0.28
CA GLU A 139 23.55 38.41 0.39
C GLU A 139 24.23 39.23 -0.72
N SER A 140 23.75 39.10 -1.97
CA SER A 140 24.24 39.89 -3.11
C SER A 140 24.01 41.40 -2.97
N LYS A 141 22.95 41.82 -2.26
CA LYS A 141 22.67 43.25 -2.01
C LYS A 141 23.52 43.81 -0.87
N GLU A 142 23.77 43.02 0.17
CA GLU A 142 24.61 43.41 1.31
C GLU A 142 26.07 43.56 0.91
N ASP A 143 26.58 42.72 0.00
CA ASP A 143 27.95 42.85 -0.52
C ASP A 143 28.14 44.04 -1.46
N LEU A 144 27.10 44.41 -2.22
CA LEU A 144 27.14 45.61 -3.07
C LEU A 144 27.12 46.91 -2.27
N GLN A 145 26.65 46.88 -1.02
CA GLN A 145 26.58 48.05 -0.14
C GLN A 145 27.88 48.31 0.64
N LYS A 146 28.88 47.42 0.55
CA LYS A 146 30.18 47.52 1.25
C LYS A 146 31.32 48.08 0.37
N ILE A 147 31.05 48.42 -0.88
CA ILE A 147 31.99 49.04 -1.84
C ILE A 147 31.69 50.53 -1.95
#